data_AF-A0A0G0QL79-F1
#
_entry.id   AF-A0A0G0QL79-F1
#
_cell.length_a   1.000
_cell.length_b   1.000
_cell.length_c   1.000
_cell.angle_alpha   90.00
_cell.angle_beta   90.00
_cell.angle_gamma   90.00
#
_symmetry.space_group_name_H-M   'P 1'
#
loop_
_entity.id
_entity.type
_entity.pdbx_description
1 polymer ?
#
loop_
_entity_poly.entity_id
_entity_poly.type
_entity_poly.pdbx_seq_one_letter_code
_entity_poly.pdbx_strand_id
1 'polypeptide(L)' 'MIWGITDEQRKLSIIFTLRNDQVRIISARPMNVKERRSYDEKVQNNTKI' A
#
# COMPACT_ATOMS: atom_id res chain seq x y z
N MET A 1 6.45 -5.72 -0.96
CA MET A 1 5.93 -4.33 -0.95
C MET A 1 4.44 -4.42 -1.12
N ILE A 2 3.66 -3.74 -0.29
CA ILE A 2 2.20 -3.68 -0.36
C ILE A 2 1.74 -2.22 -0.36
N TRP A 3 0.60 -1.96 -1.00
CA TRP A 3 -0.04 -0.65 -1.10
C TRP A 3 -1.36 -0.67 -0.34
N GLY A 4 -1.65 0.38 0.41
CA GLY A 4 -2.88 0.49 1.18
C GLY A 4 -3.26 1.91 1.52
N ILE A 5 -4.42 2.06 2.13
CA ILE A 5 -4.96 3.33 2.61
C ILE A 5 -5.21 3.22 4.12
N THR A 6 -4.86 4.26 4.86
CA THR A 6 -5.18 4.36 6.30
C THR A 6 -6.60 4.88 6.49
N ASP A 7 -7.13 4.79 7.72
CA ASP A 7 -8.44 5.35 8.08
C ASP A 7 -8.50 6.88 7.87
N GLU A 8 -7.36 7.56 7.95
CA GLU A 8 -7.17 8.97 7.60
C GLU A 8 -7.04 9.23 6.08
N GLN A 9 -7.36 8.26 5.23
CA GLN A 9 -7.26 8.33 3.77
C GLN A 9 -5.83 8.52 3.24
N ARG A 10 -4.79 8.21 4.03
CA ARG A 10 -3.39 8.33 3.59
C ARG A 10 -2.98 7.09 2.82
N LYS A 11 -2.60 7.27 1.56
CA LYS A 11 -2.09 6.20 0.70
C LYS A 11 -0.63 5.92 1.03
N LEU A 12 -0.35 4.72 1.52
CA LEU A 12 0.98 4.29 1.97
C LEU A 12 1.51 3.12 1.13
N SER A 13 2.82 3.18 0.87
CA SER A 13 3.60 2.05 0.40
C SER A 13 4.38 1.47 1.57
N ILE A 14 4.14 0.19 1.84
CA ILE A 14 4.74 -0.53 2.97
C ILE A 14 5.70 -1.59 2.44
N ILE A 15 6.94 -1.53 2.91
CA ILE A 15 7.98 -2.52 2.67
C ILE A 15 8.18 -3.26 3.99
N PHE A 16 8.04 -4.58 3.95
CA PHE A 16 8.16 -5.44 5.13
C PHE A 16 8.85 -6.75 4.78
N THR A 17 9.29 -7.44 5.82
CA THR A 17 9.86 -8.79 5.77
C THR A 17 9.16 -9.67 6.80
N LEU A 18 9.12 -10.98 6.56
CA LEU A 18 8.69 -11.95 7.56
C LEU A 18 9.92 -12.43 8.35
N ARG A 19 9.81 -12.50 9.68
CA ARG A 19 10.85 -13.06 10.56
C ARG A 19 10.18 -13.82 11.69
N ASN A 20 10.50 -15.10 11.85
CA ASN A 20 9.93 -15.98 12.89
C ASN A 20 8.39 -15.87 12.94
N ASP A 21 7.75 -15.94 11.78
CA ASP A 21 6.29 -15.82 11.60
C ASP A 21 5.68 -14.47 11.99
N GLN A 22 6.50 -13.45 12.23
CA GLN A 22 6.08 -12.08 12.49
C GLN A 22 6.38 -11.16 11.30
N VAL A 23 5.50 -10.18 11.09
CA VAL A 23 5.69 -9.12 10.10
C VAL A 23 6.57 -8.02 10.68
N ARG A 24 7.77 -7.83 10.13
CA ARG A 24 8.63 -6.68 10.43
C ARG A 24 8.50 -5.63 9.35
N ILE A 25 7.93 -4.48 9.71
CA ILE A 25 7.89 -3.31 8.84
C ILE A 25 9.30 -2.72 8.73
N ILE A 26 9.80 -2.58 7.49
CA ILE A 26 11.09 -1.94 7.19
C ILE A 26 10.88 -0.47 6.83
N SER A 27 9.83 -0.17 6.08
CA SER A 27 9.49 1.19 5.69
C SER A 27 7.99 1.34 5.50
N ALA A 28 7.45 2.44 6.00
CA ALA A 28 6.10 2.91 5.70
C ALA A 28 6.23 4.36 5.23
N ARG A 29 5.91 4.61 3.96
CA ARG A 29 6.03 5.95 3.37
C ARG A 29 4.78 6.30 2.57
N PRO A 30 4.47 7.59 2.39
CA PRO A 30 3.48 8.01 1.41
C PRO A 30 3.82 7.46 0.03
N MET A 31 2.81 6.99 -0.70
CA MET A 31 3.00 6.62 -2.10
C MET A 31 3.47 7.83 -2.91
N ASN A 32 4.45 7.62 -3.78
CA ASN A 32 4.83 8.63 -4.76
C ASN A 32 3.73 8.80 -5.83
N VAL A 33 3.85 9.81 -6.69
CA VAL A 33 2.82 10.15 -7.70
C VAL A 33 2.53 8.98 -8.66
N LYS A 34 3.56 8.23 -9.08
CA LYS A 34 3.41 7.10 -10.01
C LYS A 34 2.73 5.92 -9.32
N GLU A 35 3.20 5.55 -8.13
CA GLU A 35 2.62 4.49 -7.28
C GLU A 35 1.15 4.78 -6.97
N ARG A 36 0.83 6.03 -6.62
CA ARG A 36 -0.55 6.48 -6.33
C ARG A 36 -1.46 6.31 -7.54
N ARG A 37 -1.03 6.75 -8.72
CA ARG A 37 -1.81 6.60 -9.95
C ARG A 37 -2.10 5.13 -10.26
N SER A 38 -1.08 4.28 -10.18
CA SER A 38 -1.24 2.84 -10.40
C SER A 38 -2.12 2.16 -9.35
N TYR A 39 -2.07 2.61 -8.08
CA TYR A 39 -2.97 2.14 -7.04
C TYR A 39 -4.42 2.50 -7.34
N ASP A 40 -4.67 3.76 -7.72
CA ASP A 40 -6.02 4.26 -8.01
C ASP A 40 -6.64 3.56 -9.23
N GLU A 41 -5.85 3.36 -10.30
CA GLU A 41 -6.27 2.59 -11.46
C GLU A 41 -6.62 1.14 -11.10
N LYS A 42 -5.86 0.50 -10.20
CA LYS A 42 -6.14 -0.88 -9.75
C LYS A 42 -7.37 -0.97 -8.85
N VAL A 43 -7.52 -0.04 -7.91
CA VAL A 43 -8.68 -0.01 -7.00
C VAL A 43 -9.97 0.19 -7.80
N GLN A 44 -9.99 1.11 -8.77
CA GLN A 44 -11.18 1.34 -9.62
C GLN A 44 -11.62 0.11 -10.42
N ASN A 45 -10.67 -0.75 -10.81
CA ASN A 45 -10.99 -1.98 -11.55
C ASN A 45 -11.60 -3.07 -10.65
N ASN A 46 -11.25 -3.11 -9.36
CA ASN A 46 -11.78 -4.09 -8.41
C ASN A 46 -13.13 -3.69 -7.78
N THR A 47 -13.58 -2.43 -7.93
CA THR A 47 -14.88 -1.96 -7.41
C THR A 47 -16.02 -2.06 -8.44
N LYS A 48 -15.80 -2.67 -9.61
CA LYS A 48 -16.90 -3.00 -10.53
C LYS A 48 -17.56 -4.30 -10.06
N ILE A 49 -18.55 -4.17 -9.18
CA ILE A 49 -19.55 -5.20 -8.86
C ILE A 49 -20.76 -4.98 -9.76
#